data_AF-A0A7J6SR26-F1
#
_entry.id   AF-A0A7J6SR26-F1
#
_cell.length_a   1.000
_cell.length_b   1.000
_cell.length_c   1.000
_cell.angle_alpha   90.00
_cell.angle_beta   90.00
_cell.angle_gamma   90.00
#
_symmetry.space_group_name_H-M   'P 1'
#
loop_
_entity.id
_entity.type
_entity.pdbx_description
1 polymer ?
#
loop_
_entity_poly.entity_id
_entity_poly.type
_entity_poly.pdbx_seq_one_letter_code
_entity_poly.pdbx_strand_id
1 'polypeptide(L)'
;MIKAAMGGGGKGIRMVSCREEVADKYDLVRGEIPTGGIMIMRCVTRARHFEVQILADKYNNVVALSTRDCSLQRRQQKMVEEGPVVHTSHERVLEMQDCAARLCAEVGYVSAGTVEFLYDIETDEYYFLEVNTRLQVEHPVTELLSGVNLPSAMIQVALGKSLNEIPDVAAFLADPERYRFKDRHVMACRITAEAADDGFRPTSGIVERVKLYEDQISYEELNEDVFLYYFSIAADGKNKAAITQYSDSQFGHIFVVGSDRRDAVRRMVEVLRNVEVVGEIKCSVDYIREVMRTSEFENDTYHTNWLLSPTEG
;
A
#
# COMPACT_ATOMS: atom_id res chain seq x y z
N MET A 1 5.71 21.46 -8.06
CA MET A 1 5.97 20.34 -8.99
C MET A 1 5.48 20.71 -10.38
N ILE A 2 6.30 20.47 -11.40
CA ILE A 2 5.91 20.49 -12.82
C ILE A 2 5.68 19.03 -13.24
N LYS A 3 4.51 18.69 -13.77
CA LYS A 3 4.12 17.33 -14.17
C LYS A 3 3.53 17.33 -15.58
N ALA A 4 3.96 16.40 -16.43
CA ALA A 4 3.30 16.11 -17.71
C ALA A 4 2.02 15.30 -17.47
N ALA A 5 0.95 15.62 -18.21
CA ALA A 5 -0.36 14.98 -18.08
C ALA A 5 -0.35 13.48 -18.42
N MET A 6 0.56 13.06 -19.31
CA MET A 6 0.71 11.67 -19.77
C MET A 6 1.97 10.99 -19.18
N GLY A 7 2.56 11.57 -18.13
CA GLY A 7 3.74 11.01 -17.46
C GLY A 7 3.36 9.91 -16.45
N GLY A 8 4.14 8.83 -16.41
CA GLY A 8 3.99 7.73 -15.45
C GLY A 8 5.36 7.20 -15.00
N GLY A 9 5.40 6.55 -13.83
CA GLY A 9 6.62 5.93 -13.29
C GLY A 9 7.79 6.90 -13.04
N GLY A 10 7.49 8.12 -12.59
CA GLY A 10 8.50 9.15 -12.27
C GLY A 10 9.07 9.94 -13.44
N LYS A 11 8.70 9.62 -14.70
CA LYS A 11 9.08 10.39 -15.90
C LYS A 11 8.12 11.56 -16.15
N GLY A 12 8.65 12.68 -16.62
CA GLY A 12 7.86 13.89 -16.88
C GLY A 12 7.45 14.64 -15.61
N ILE A 13 8.20 14.50 -14.52
CA ILE A 13 7.93 15.15 -13.24
C ILE A 13 9.20 15.83 -12.72
N ARG A 14 9.11 17.09 -12.29
CA ARG A 14 10.21 17.84 -11.66
C ARG A 14 9.75 18.67 -10.46
N MET A 15 10.54 18.59 -9.39
CA MET A 15 10.46 19.56 -8.29
C MET A 15 11.16 20.85 -8.69
N VAL A 16 10.56 21.95 -8.26
CA VAL A 16 11.05 23.31 -8.46
C VAL A 16 10.99 23.96 -7.09
N SER A 17 12.15 24.42 -6.59
CA SER A 17 12.27 25.00 -5.25
C SER A 17 12.33 26.54 -5.29
N CYS A 18 12.67 27.13 -6.43
CA CYS A 18 12.66 28.57 -6.65
C CYS A 18 12.20 28.93 -8.06
N ARG A 19 11.92 30.23 -8.28
CA ARG A 19 11.35 30.71 -9.55
C ARG A 19 12.32 30.56 -10.72
N GLU A 20 13.60 30.68 -10.45
CA GLU A 20 14.69 30.66 -11.43
C GLU A 20 14.81 29.28 -12.10
N GLU A 21 14.49 28.20 -11.37
CA GLU A 21 14.53 26.83 -11.88
C GLU A 21 13.36 26.48 -12.82
N VAL A 22 12.29 27.28 -12.83
CA VAL A 22 11.03 26.93 -13.52
C VAL A 22 11.27 26.65 -15.01
N ALA A 23 12.01 27.52 -15.70
CA ALA A 23 12.25 27.40 -17.14
C ALA A 23 13.02 26.11 -17.46
N ASP A 24 14.15 25.89 -16.79
CA ASP A 24 15.00 24.71 -16.99
C ASP A 24 14.24 23.41 -16.69
N LYS A 25 13.51 23.36 -15.58
CA LYS A 25 12.74 22.15 -15.20
C LYS A 25 11.55 21.91 -16.14
N TYR A 26 10.92 22.96 -16.64
CA TYR A 26 9.85 22.85 -17.63
C TYR A 26 10.36 22.25 -18.94
N ASP A 27 11.49 22.73 -19.45
CA ASP A 27 12.09 22.22 -20.68
C ASP A 27 12.53 20.76 -20.54
N LEU A 28 13.05 20.36 -19.36
CA LEU A 28 13.33 18.96 -19.06
C LEU A 28 12.06 18.09 -19.10
N VAL A 29 10.96 18.52 -18.46
CA VAL A 29 9.69 17.77 -18.49
C VAL A 29 9.15 17.64 -19.91
N ARG A 30 9.19 18.73 -20.68
CA ARG A 30 8.76 18.77 -22.08
C ARG A 30 9.63 17.89 -22.98
N GLY A 31 10.93 17.85 -22.72
CA GLY A 31 11.87 16.97 -23.45
C GLY A 31 11.63 15.49 -23.16
N GLU A 32 11.28 15.13 -21.92
CA GLU A 32 10.95 13.75 -21.54
C GLU A 32 9.61 13.29 -22.11
N ILE A 33 8.59 14.15 -22.06
CA ILE A 33 7.23 13.86 -22.53
C ILE A 33 6.80 14.97 -23.51
N PRO A 34 7.10 14.81 -24.81
CA PRO A 34 6.82 15.85 -25.82
C PRO A 34 5.33 16.06 -26.10
N THR A 35 4.49 15.08 -25.77
CA THR A 35 3.06 15.04 -26.09
C THR A 35 2.19 15.17 -24.84
N GLY A 36 1.20 16.05 -24.89
CA GLY A 36 0.24 16.28 -23.80
C GLY A 36 0.42 17.62 -23.10
N GLY A 37 -0.48 17.94 -22.18
CA GLY A 37 -0.39 19.15 -21.36
C GLY A 37 0.67 19.02 -20.26
N ILE A 38 1.19 20.16 -19.80
CA ILE A 38 2.02 20.26 -18.59
C ILE A 38 1.22 21.04 -17.55
N MET A 39 1.17 20.51 -16.32
CA MET A 39 0.51 21.13 -15.18
C MET A 39 1.52 21.50 -14.09
N ILE A 40 1.18 22.53 -13.32
CA ILE A 40 1.93 22.92 -12.12
C ILE A 40 1.03 22.63 -10.92
N MET A 41 1.56 21.92 -9.95
CA MET A 41 0.89 21.61 -8.69
C MET A 41 1.79 21.97 -7.51
N ARG A 42 1.19 22.31 -6.37
CA ARG A 42 1.92 22.51 -5.10
C ARG A 42 2.70 21.22 -4.78
N CYS A 43 3.96 21.37 -4.34
CA CYS A 43 4.74 20.24 -3.87
C CYS A 43 4.50 20.06 -2.38
N VAL A 44 4.07 18.87 -1.96
CA VAL A 44 4.07 18.49 -0.54
C VAL A 44 5.27 17.56 -0.33
N THR A 45 6.24 18.01 0.46
CA THR A 45 7.53 17.30 0.64
C THR A 45 7.52 16.35 1.83
N ARG A 46 6.72 16.66 2.86
CA ARG A 46 6.49 15.84 4.06
C ARG A 46 5.05 15.35 4.08
N ALA A 47 4.69 14.57 3.06
CA ALA A 47 3.34 14.03 2.93
C ALA A 47 3.25 12.58 3.45
N ARG A 48 2.10 12.24 4.02
CA ARG A 48 1.60 10.86 4.06
C ARG A 48 0.89 10.52 2.75
N HIS A 49 0.93 9.24 2.39
CA HIS A 49 0.19 8.68 1.26
C HIS A 49 -0.98 7.86 1.82
N PHE A 50 -2.17 8.44 1.81
CA PHE A 50 -3.39 7.81 2.28
C PHE A 50 -4.28 7.39 1.13
N GLU A 51 -5.01 6.30 1.30
CA GLU A 51 -5.80 5.73 0.24
C GLU A 51 -7.13 5.23 0.78
N VAL A 52 -8.19 5.38 -0.03
CA VAL A 52 -9.51 4.87 0.29
C VAL A 52 -9.87 3.74 -0.67
N GLN A 53 -10.18 2.57 -0.12
CA GLN A 53 -10.73 1.47 -0.90
C GLN A 53 -12.20 1.72 -1.20
N ILE A 54 -12.54 1.77 -2.49
CA ILE A 54 -13.91 1.86 -2.97
C ILE A 54 -14.33 0.54 -3.60
N LEU A 55 -15.61 0.19 -3.42
CA LEU A 55 -16.32 -0.80 -4.22
C LEU A 55 -17.61 -0.15 -4.74
N ALA A 56 -17.86 -0.24 -6.04
CA ALA A 56 -19.05 0.32 -6.67
C ALA A 56 -19.77 -0.71 -7.55
N ASP A 57 -21.10 -0.68 -7.58
CA ASP A 57 -21.91 -1.52 -8.47
C ASP A 57 -22.40 -0.79 -9.73
N LYS A 58 -23.13 -1.50 -10.60
CA LYS A 58 -23.68 -0.95 -11.86
C LYS A 58 -24.90 -0.05 -11.65
N TYR A 59 -25.36 0.12 -10.41
CA TYR A 59 -26.54 0.89 -10.03
C TYR A 59 -26.17 2.20 -9.33
N ASN A 60 -24.90 2.62 -9.45
CA ASN A 60 -24.34 3.81 -8.82
C ASN A 60 -24.31 3.76 -7.28
N ASN A 61 -24.40 2.57 -6.68
CA ASN A 61 -24.10 2.42 -5.26
C ASN A 61 -22.58 2.33 -5.09
N VAL A 62 -22.04 3.10 -4.15
CA VAL A 62 -20.61 3.19 -3.87
C VAL A 62 -20.40 3.06 -2.37
N VAL A 63 -19.48 2.18 -1.96
CA VAL A 63 -19.08 2.01 -0.56
C VAL A 63 -17.58 2.24 -0.41
N ALA A 64 -17.21 3.03 0.61
CA ALA A 64 -15.85 3.13 1.09
C ALA A 64 -15.62 2.09 2.20
N LEU A 65 -14.77 1.10 1.93
CA LEU A 65 -14.61 -0.07 2.81
C LEU A 65 -13.66 0.19 3.97
N SER A 66 -12.54 0.86 3.71
CA SER A 66 -11.57 1.29 4.72
C SER A 66 -10.56 2.25 4.12
N THR A 67 -9.58 2.65 4.92
CA THR A 67 -8.43 3.45 4.49
C THR A 67 -7.12 2.69 4.68
N ARG A 68 -6.10 3.06 3.91
CA ARG A 68 -4.74 2.55 4.05
C ARG A 68 -3.73 3.71 4.11
N ASP A 69 -2.73 3.58 4.97
CA ASP A 69 -1.50 4.37 4.96
C ASP A 69 -0.42 3.56 4.24
N CYS A 70 0.01 4.07 3.08
CA CYS A 70 1.08 3.49 2.27
C CYS A 70 2.31 4.40 2.24
N SER A 71 2.52 5.21 3.29
CA SER A 71 3.57 6.23 3.34
C SER A 71 4.98 5.66 3.41
N LEU A 72 5.16 4.40 3.82
CA LEU A 72 6.48 3.79 3.84
C LEU A 72 6.86 3.36 2.44
N GLN A 73 7.53 4.29 1.75
CA GLN A 73 7.89 4.16 0.35
C GLN A 73 9.38 4.39 0.16
N ARG A 74 9.91 3.75 -0.88
CA ARG A 74 11.24 4.00 -1.38
C ARG A 74 11.17 4.31 -2.86
N ARG A 75 11.62 5.50 -3.28
CA ARG A 75 11.55 5.93 -4.69
C ARG A 75 10.15 5.71 -5.29
N GLN A 76 9.11 6.02 -4.53
CA GLN A 76 7.69 5.86 -4.90
C GLN A 76 7.22 4.40 -5.03
N GLN A 77 8.00 3.43 -4.56
CA GLN A 77 7.57 2.04 -4.41
C GLN A 77 7.12 1.81 -2.96
N LYS A 78 5.88 1.38 -2.77
CA LYS A 78 5.32 1.01 -1.46
C LYS A 78 6.05 -0.22 -0.93
N MET A 79 6.45 -0.21 0.33
CA MET A 79 7.13 -1.33 0.99
C MET A 79 6.28 -1.95 2.09
N VAL A 80 5.62 -1.09 2.86
CA VAL A 80 4.69 -1.44 3.93
C VAL A 80 3.42 -0.65 3.73
N GLU A 81 2.30 -1.34 3.85
CA GLU A 81 0.96 -0.79 3.76
C GLU A 81 0.20 -1.17 5.01
N GLU A 82 -0.44 -0.22 5.65
CA GLU A 82 -1.14 -0.46 6.90
C GLU A 82 -2.50 0.20 6.91
N GLY A 83 -3.41 -0.30 7.73
CA GLY A 83 -4.76 0.22 7.82
C GLY A 83 -5.41 -0.18 9.14
N PRO A 84 -6.39 0.59 9.63
CA PRO A 84 -6.83 1.84 9.05
C PRO A 84 -5.80 2.97 9.17
N VAL A 85 -6.03 4.10 8.49
CA VAL A 85 -5.28 5.33 8.78
C VAL A 85 -5.57 5.77 10.22
N VAL A 86 -4.52 5.87 11.03
CA VAL A 86 -4.58 6.28 12.45
C VAL A 86 -3.81 7.58 12.73
N HIS A 87 -3.11 8.10 11.73
CA HIS A 87 -2.25 9.28 11.86
C HIS A 87 -3.04 10.61 12.01
N THR A 88 -4.27 10.66 11.52
CA THR A 88 -5.14 11.85 11.57
C THR A 88 -6.44 11.55 12.33
N SER A 89 -7.27 12.56 12.54
CA SER A 89 -8.53 12.44 13.26
C SER A 89 -9.52 11.53 12.52
N HIS A 90 -10.41 10.91 13.30
CA HIS A 90 -11.48 10.08 12.72
C HIS A 90 -12.38 10.87 11.76
N GLU A 91 -12.68 12.13 12.10
CA GLU A 91 -13.45 13.03 11.24
C GLU A 91 -12.77 13.21 9.88
N ARG A 92 -11.45 13.41 9.87
CA ARG A 92 -10.68 13.54 8.63
C ARG A 92 -10.70 12.27 7.79
N VAL A 93 -10.61 11.10 8.43
CA VAL A 93 -10.71 9.82 7.74
C VAL A 93 -12.08 9.65 7.08
N LEU A 94 -13.17 9.98 7.78
CA LEU A 94 -14.52 9.95 7.22
C LEU A 94 -14.69 10.95 6.07
N GLU A 95 -14.08 12.13 6.17
CA GLU A 95 -14.09 13.14 5.11
C GLU A 95 -13.44 12.61 3.82
N MET A 96 -12.27 11.96 3.94
CA MET A 96 -11.59 11.33 2.81
C MET A 96 -12.43 10.19 2.20
N GLN A 97 -13.08 9.38 3.04
CA GLN A 97 -13.96 8.30 2.58
C GLN A 97 -15.16 8.82 1.79
N ASP A 98 -15.82 9.86 2.29
CA ASP A 98 -16.93 10.52 1.59
C ASP A 98 -16.47 11.17 0.29
N CYS A 99 -15.34 11.87 0.31
CA CYS A 99 -14.74 12.48 -0.89
C CYS A 99 -14.49 11.43 -1.98
N ALA A 100 -13.89 10.29 -1.61
CA ALA A 100 -13.61 9.20 -2.53
C ALA A 100 -14.89 8.56 -3.10
N ALA A 101 -15.90 8.32 -2.25
CA ALA A 101 -17.17 7.75 -2.67
C ALA A 101 -17.93 8.69 -3.63
N ARG A 102 -17.98 10.00 -3.34
CA ARG A 102 -18.61 11.00 -4.21
C ARG A 102 -17.91 11.09 -5.56
N LEU A 103 -16.58 11.10 -5.58
CA LEU A 103 -15.80 11.10 -6.83
C LEU A 103 -16.14 9.87 -7.70
N CYS A 104 -16.16 8.68 -7.10
CA CYS A 104 -16.48 7.45 -7.82
C CYS A 104 -17.93 7.42 -8.33
N ALA A 105 -18.89 7.93 -7.55
CA ALA A 105 -20.29 8.02 -7.97
C ALA A 105 -20.48 9.00 -9.14
N GLU A 106 -19.81 10.16 -9.11
CA GLU A 106 -19.91 11.18 -10.17
C GLU A 106 -19.44 10.66 -11.53
N VAL A 107 -18.40 9.82 -11.54
CA VAL A 107 -17.86 9.24 -12.78
C VAL A 107 -18.54 7.92 -13.18
N GLY A 108 -19.54 7.46 -12.43
CA GLY A 108 -20.20 6.17 -12.67
C GLY A 108 -19.23 4.98 -12.57
N TYR A 109 -18.32 5.02 -11.59
CA TYR A 109 -17.31 3.99 -11.38
C TYR A 109 -17.95 2.62 -11.08
N VAL A 110 -17.32 1.53 -11.51
CA VAL A 110 -17.81 0.15 -11.29
C VAL A 110 -16.64 -0.75 -10.87
N SER A 111 -16.91 -1.72 -10.00
CA SER A 111 -15.94 -2.65 -9.41
C SER A 111 -15.08 -2.00 -8.33
N ALA A 112 -13.97 -2.63 -7.95
CA ALA A 112 -13.04 -2.11 -6.96
C ALA A 112 -12.17 -1.00 -7.54
N GLY A 113 -11.90 0.03 -6.75
CA GLY A 113 -11.01 1.14 -7.10
C GLY A 113 -10.35 1.70 -5.86
N THR A 114 -9.29 2.47 -6.05
CA THR A 114 -8.62 3.16 -4.93
C THR A 114 -8.43 4.62 -5.26
N VAL A 115 -8.91 5.49 -4.38
CA VAL A 115 -8.65 6.92 -4.45
C VAL A 115 -7.46 7.23 -3.56
N GLU A 116 -6.39 7.74 -4.14
CA GLU A 116 -5.14 8.07 -3.43
C GLU A 116 -5.10 9.56 -3.10
N PHE A 117 -4.56 9.88 -1.94
CA PHE A 117 -4.42 11.23 -1.40
C PHE A 117 -3.00 11.46 -0.88
N LEU A 118 -2.50 12.68 -1.07
CA LEU A 118 -1.36 13.19 -0.32
C LEU A 118 -1.89 13.97 0.88
N TYR A 119 -1.53 13.55 2.08
CA TYR A 119 -1.88 14.24 3.31
C TYR A 119 -0.66 15.03 3.84
N ASP A 120 -0.81 16.33 3.98
CA ASP A 120 0.20 17.24 4.50
C ASP A 120 0.16 17.23 6.03
N ILE A 121 1.23 16.69 6.63
CA ILE A 121 1.36 16.50 8.08
C ILE A 121 1.39 17.85 8.82
N GLU A 122 1.88 18.91 8.18
CA GLU A 122 2.06 20.22 8.83
C GLU A 122 0.76 21.02 8.87
N THR A 123 -0.08 20.87 7.84
CA THR A 123 -1.32 21.65 7.72
C THR A 123 -2.59 20.87 8.09
N ASP A 124 -2.49 19.56 8.31
CA ASP A 124 -3.65 18.66 8.45
C ASP A 124 -4.60 18.81 7.25
N GLU A 125 -4.06 18.91 6.03
CA GLU A 125 -4.85 18.95 4.80
C GLU A 125 -4.55 17.73 3.94
N TYR A 126 -5.54 17.28 3.15
CA TYR A 126 -5.35 16.21 2.18
C TYR A 126 -5.69 16.70 0.78
N TYR A 127 -4.97 16.17 -0.20
CA TYR A 127 -5.09 16.54 -1.60
C TYR A 127 -5.24 15.29 -2.45
N PHE A 128 -6.25 15.27 -3.31
CA PHE A 128 -6.44 14.20 -4.29
C PHE A 128 -5.19 14.02 -5.15
N LEU A 129 -4.72 12.77 -5.28
CA LEU A 129 -3.58 12.41 -6.10
C LEU A 129 -4.05 11.76 -7.41
N GLU A 130 -4.71 10.61 -7.32
CA GLU A 130 -5.22 9.86 -8.46
C GLU A 130 -6.29 8.83 -8.07
N VAL A 131 -6.91 8.22 -9.08
CA VAL A 131 -7.73 7.02 -8.90
C VAL A 131 -7.04 5.86 -9.60
N ASN A 132 -6.66 4.85 -8.83
CA ASN A 132 -6.21 3.57 -9.36
C ASN A 132 -7.46 2.74 -9.72
N THR A 133 -7.73 2.63 -11.03
CA THR A 133 -8.95 2.00 -11.56
C THR A 133 -8.85 0.46 -11.62
N ARG A 134 -8.31 -0.14 -10.56
CA ARG A 134 -8.01 -1.58 -10.45
C ARG A 134 -7.95 -1.98 -8.98
N LEU A 135 -8.03 -3.28 -8.72
CA LEU A 135 -7.65 -3.82 -7.42
C LEU A 135 -6.14 -3.61 -7.19
N GLN A 136 -5.79 -3.13 -6.00
CA GLN A 136 -4.41 -2.96 -5.59
C GLN A 136 -3.86 -4.22 -4.89
N VAL A 137 -2.54 -4.36 -4.81
CA VAL A 137 -1.91 -5.58 -4.28
C VAL A 137 -2.07 -5.71 -2.76
N GLU A 138 -2.16 -4.57 -2.07
CA GLU A 138 -2.38 -4.39 -0.64
C GLU A 138 -3.86 -4.48 -0.21
N HIS A 139 -4.77 -4.85 -1.12
CA HIS A 139 -6.20 -5.02 -0.81
C HIS A 139 -6.51 -5.94 0.38
N PRO A 140 -5.72 -6.99 0.72
CA PRO A 140 -6.03 -7.83 1.87
C PRO A 140 -5.96 -7.07 3.20
N VAL A 141 -5.25 -5.94 3.27
CA VAL A 141 -5.35 -5.01 4.43
C VAL A 141 -6.80 -4.61 4.64
N THR A 142 -7.49 -4.20 3.57
CA THR A 142 -8.89 -3.80 3.64
C THR A 142 -9.83 -5.01 3.82
N GLU A 143 -9.54 -6.16 3.22
CA GLU A 143 -10.35 -7.37 3.45
C GLU A 143 -10.34 -7.79 4.92
N LEU A 144 -9.17 -7.78 5.57
CA LEU A 144 -9.03 -8.13 7.00
C LEU A 144 -9.66 -7.10 7.96
N LEU A 145 -9.79 -5.85 7.52
CA LEU A 145 -10.47 -4.78 8.26
C LEU A 145 -11.98 -4.79 8.06
N SER A 146 -12.46 -5.09 6.86
CA SER A 146 -13.89 -4.97 6.48
C SER A 146 -14.65 -6.29 6.48
N GLY A 147 -13.94 -7.43 6.47
CA GLY A 147 -14.53 -8.74 6.26
C GLY A 147 -15.05 -8.97 4.83
N VAL A 148 -14.80 -8.05 3.89
CA VAL A 148 -15.26 -8.16 2.50
C VAL A 148 -14.22 -8.87 1.64
N ASN A 149 -14.59 -10.00 1.04
CA ASN A 149 -13.77 -10.63 0.01
C ASN A 149 -13.89 -9.83 -1.31
N LEU A 150 -12.90 -8.97 -1.57
CA LEU A 150 -12.88 -8.02 -2.67
C LEU A 150 -12.88 -8.70 -4.05
N PRO A 151 -12.02 -9.69 -4.34
CA PRO A 151 -12.08 -10.41 -5.61
C PRO A 151 -13.45 -11.05 -5.88
N SER A 152 -14.06 -11.69 -4.87
CA SER A 152 -15.40 -12.26 -4.97
C SER A 152 -16.47 -11.19 -5.22
N ALA A 153 -16.42 -10.08 -4.48
CA ALA A 153 -17.34 -8.96 -4.65
C ALA A 153 -17.23 -8.33 -6.05
N MET A 154 -16.01 -8.17 -6.58
CA MET A 154 -15.78 -7.68 -7.94
C MET A 154 -16.44 -8.58 -9.00
N ILE A 155 -16.33 -9.91 -8.85
CA ILE A 155 -16.99 -10.87 -9.74
C ILE A 155 -18.51 -10.74 -9.64
N GLN A 156 -19.06 -10.65 -8.43
CA GLN A 156 -20.51 -10.51 -8.22
C GLN A 156 -21.07 -9.20 -8.81
N VAL A 157 -20.35 -8.08 -8.65
CA VAL A 157 -20.67 -6.82 -9.32
C VAL A 157 -20.63 -6.97 -10.84
N ALA A 158 -19.62 -7.66 -11.39
CA ALA A 158 -19.52 -7.91 -12.82
C ALA A 158 -20.73 -8.72 -13.35
N LEU A 159 -21.22 -9.68 -12.55
CA LEU A 159 -22.44 -10.44 -12.81
C LEU A 159 -23.74 -9.64 -12.63
N GLY A 160 -23.66 -8.36 -12.22
CA GLY A 160 -24.80 -7.45 -12.13
C GLY A 160 -25.49 -7.44 -10.77
N LYS A 161 -24.90 -8.03 -9.72
CA LYS A 161 -25.42 -7.85 -8.36
C LYS A 161 -25.22 -6.43 -7.87
N SER A 162 -26.21 -5.91 -7.14
CA SER A 162 -26.04 -4.71 -6.34
C SER A 162 -25.21 -5.01 -5.09
N LEU A 163 -24.55 -3.99 -4.53
CA LEU A 163 -23.74 -4.10 -3.31
C LEU A 163 -24.50 -4.75 -2.14
N ASN A 164 -25.79 -4.43 -1.97
CA ASN A 164 -26.61 -4.98 -0.88
C ASN A 164 -26.98 -6.47 -1.08
N GLU A 165 -26.75 -7.02 -2.27
CA GLU A 165 -27.01 -8.45 -2.58
C GLU A 165 -25.74 -9.32 -2.44
N ILE A 166 -24.60 -8.68 -2.16
CA ILE A 166 -23.32 -9.36 -1.95
C ILE A 166 -23.18 -9.60 -0.44
N PRO A 167 -23.16 -10.85 0.04
CA PRO A 167 -23.27 -11.16 1.47
C PRO A 167 -22.29 -10.40 2.36
N ASP A 168 -20.99 -10.41 2.02
CA ASP A 168 -19.98 -9.75 2.85
C ASP A 168 -20.15 -8.23 2.88
N VAL A 169 -20.54 -7.63 1.74
CA VAL A 169 -20.78 -6.18 1.62
C VAL A 169 -22.05 -5.80 2.38
N ALA A 170 -23.11 -6.59 2.27
CA ALA A 170 -24.34 -6.39 3.03
C ALA A 170 -24.09 -6.50 4.55
N ALA A 171 -23.25 -7.45 4.98
CA ALA A 171 -22.85 -7.59 6.37
C ALA A 171 -22.04 -6.37 6.86
N PHE A 172 -21.11 -5.87 6.04
CA PHE A 172 -20.36 -4.64 6.33
C PHE A 172 -21.29 -3.42 6.46
N LEU A 173 -22.27 -3.28 5.56
CA LEU A 173 -23.22 -2.16 5.56
C LEU A 173 -24.23 -2.24 6.71
N ALA A 174 -24.56 -3.43 7.19
CA ALA A 174 -25.50 -3.63 8.29
C ALA A 174 -24.93 -3.23 9.66
N ASP A 175 -23.61 -3.35 9.84
CA ASP A 175 -22.91 -2.94 11.06
C ASP A 175 -21.56 -2.28 10.74
N PRO A 176 -21.55 -1.05 10.22
CA PRO A 176 -20.31 -0.35 9.90
C PRO A 176 -19.44 -0.13 11.13
N GLU A 177 -20.04 0.03 12.32
CA GLU A 177 -19.32 0.30 13.57
C GLU A 177 -18.42 -0.88 13.99
N ARG A 178 -18.87 -2.12 13.76
CA ARG A 178 -18.04 -3.32 13.96
C ARG A 178 -16.74 -3.31 13.15
N TYR A 179 -16.76 -2.70 11.98
CA TYR A 179 -15.61 -2.62 11.06
C TYR A 179 -14.91 -1.25 11.13
N ARG A 180 -15.37 -0.35 12.01
CA ARG A 180 -14.82 0.98 12.20
C ARG A 180 -13.82 1.02 13.37
N PHE A 181 -12.55 1.12 12.99
CA PHE A 181 -11.47 1.88 13.66
C PHE A 181 -11.24 1.70 15.17
N LYS A 182 -11.80 0.69 15.82
CA LYS A 182 -11.51 0.37 17.23
C LYS A 182 -11.21 -1.11 17.33
N ASP A 183 -10.09 -1.42 17.98
CA ASP A 183 -9.63 -2.77 18.33
C ASP A 183 -9.03 -3.62 17.19
N ARG A 184 -8.70 -3.00 16.05
CA ARG A 184 -7.96 -3.68 14.98
C ARG A 184 -7.09 -2.76 14.15
N HIS A 185 -5.89 -3.22 13.84
CA HIS A 185 -4.98 -2.66 12.86
C HIS A 185 -4.35 -3.77 12.04
N VAL A 186 -4.24 -3.59 10.74
CA VAL A 186 -3.68 -4.55 9.81
C VAL A 186 -2.45 -3.94 9.17
N MET A 187 -1.34 -4.66 9.19
CA MET A 187 -0.08 -4.23 8.58
C MET A 187 0.36 -5.29 7.57
N ALA A 188 0.80 -4.82 6.42
CA ALA A 188 1.27 -5.64 5.31
C ALA A 188 2.72 -5.31 4.95
N CYS A 189 3.47 -6.33 4.54
CA CYS A 189 4.85 -6.19 4.10
C CYS A 189 5.05 -6.90 2.77
N ARG A 190 5.58 -6.17 1.79
CA ARG A 190 6.02 -6.75 0.53
C ARG A 190 7.35 -7.47 0.71
N ILE A 191 7.40 -8.71 0.25
CA ILE A 191 8.63 -9.51 0.24
C ILE A 191 9.19 -9.49 -1.17
N THR A 192 10.34 -8.82 -1.33
CA THR A 192 10.93 -8.54 -2.63
C THR A 192 12.33 -9.14 -2.76
N ALA A 193 12.68 -9.56 -3.97
CA ALA A 193 13.98 -10.08 -4.35
C ALA A 193 14.98 -8.94 -4.62
N GLU A 194 15.12 -7.99 -3.70
CA GLU A 194 15.93 -6.80 -3.88
C GLU A 194 17.07 -6.72 -2.86
N ALA A 195 18.24 -6.29 -3.32
CA ALA A 195 19.44 -6.14 -2.50
C ALA A 195 19.45 -4.78 -1.77
N ALA A 196 18.94 -4.73 -0.54
CA ALA A 196 18.85 -3.48 0.22
C ALA A 196 20.22 -2.78 0.41
N ASP A 197 21.29 -3.57 0.54
CA ASP A 197 22.70 -3.14 0.63
C ASP A 197 23.28 -2.63 -0.71
N ASP A 198 22.70 -3.00 -1.84
CA ASP A 198 23.04 -2.51 -3.19
C ASP A 198 21.90 -1.64 -3.75
N GLY A 199 21.40 -0.72 -2.93
CA GLY A 199 20.42 0.27 -3.35
C GLY A 199 19.12 -0.34 -3.90
N PHE A 200 18.69 -1.48 -3.34
CA PHE A 200 17.53 -2.30 -3.74
C PHE A 200 17.51 -2.58 -5.23
N ARG A 201 18.67 -2.91 -5.77
CA ARG A 201 18.72 -3.49 -7.10
C ARG A 201 17.93 -4.80 -7.10
N PRO A 202 16.98 -5.01 -8.03
CA PRO A 202 16.35 -6.31 -8.20
C PRO A 202 17.38 -7.39 -8.51
N THR A 203 17.24 -8.52 -7.84
CA THR A 203 18.06 -9.71 -8.01
C THR A 203 17.21 -10.82 -8.63
N SER A 204 17.87 -11.71 -9.36
CA SER A 204 17.23 -12.85 -10.03
C SER A 204 18.12 -14.06 -9.84
N GLY A 205 17.51 -15.24 -9.82
CA GLY A 205 18.23 -16.49 -9.61
C GLY A 205 17.36 -17.57 -9.03
N ILE A 206 18.02 -18.68 -8.70
CA ILE A 206 17.38 -19.85 -8.11
C ILE A 206 17.10 -19.61 -6.63
N VAL A 207 15.85 -19.87 -6.24
CA VAL A 207 15.41 -19.92 -4.85
C VAL A 207 15.34 -21.39 -4.44
N GLU A 208 16.13 -21.74 -3.43
CA GLU A 208 16.19 -23.10 -2.90
C GLU A 208 15.12 -23.33 -1.84
N ARG A 209 14.84 -22.32 -1.01
CA ARG A 209 13.82 -22.39 0.02
C ARG A 209 13.21 -21.02 0.30
N VAL A 210 11.88 -20.96 0.35
CA VAL A 210 11.12 -19.84 0.91
C VAL A 210 10.14 -20.44 1.90
N LYS A 211 10.28 -20.09 3.17
CA LYS A 211 9.41 -20.61 4.22
C LYS A 211 9.20 -19.58 5.30
N LEU A 212 7.96 -19.45 5.75
CA LEU A 212 7.67 -18.86 7.05
C LEU A 212 7.55 -20.01 8.07
N TYR A 213 8.34 -19.96 9.13
CA TYR A 213 8.28 -20.95 10.21
C TYR A 213 7.19 -20.56 11.23
N GLU A 214 5.93 -20.79 10.86
CA GLU A 214 4.76 -20.48 11.68
C GLU A 214 4.84 -21.09 13.09
N ASP A 215 5.41 -22.29 13.20
CA ASP A 215 5.62 -23.03 14.46
C ASP A 215 6.59 -22.36 15.43
N GLN A 216 7.39 -21.41 14.95
CA GLN A 216 8.40 -20.68 15.73
C GLN A 216 7.92 -19.29 16.16
N ILE A 217 6.73 -18.87 15.71
CA ILE A 217 6.19 -17.55 16.04
C ILE A 217 5.56 -17.63 17.44
N SER A 218 6.17 -16.96 18.41
CA SER A 218 5.80 -17.07 19.82
C SER A 218 4.53 -16.28 20.16
N TYR A 219 3.35 -16.81 19.84
CA TYR A 219 2.08 -16.35 20.41
C TYR A 219 1.08 -17.51 20.54
N GLU A 220 0.46 -17.66 21.71
CA GLU A 220 -0.69 -18.55 21.93
C GLU A 220 -1.95 -18.11 21.14
N GLU A 221 -1.89 -16.95 20.47
CA GLU A 221 -3.03 -16.24 19.87
C GLU A 221 -2.95 -16.08 18.33
N LEU A 222 -1.92 -16.60 17.65
CA LEU A 222 -1.85 -16.57 16.17
C LEU A 222 -2.74 -17.66 15.57
N ASN A 223 -4.05 -17.48 15.69
CA ASN A 223 -5.04 -18.23 14.94
C ASN A 223 -5.05 -17.73 13.47
N GLU A 224 -5.67 -18.48 12.55
CA GLU A 224 -5.88 -18.05 11.15
C GLU A 224 -6.51 -16.63 11.05
N ASP A 225 -7.22 -16.19 12.08
CA ASP A 225 -7.83 -14.86 12.20
C ASP A 225 -6.82 -13.70 12.36
N VAL A 226 -5.53 -13.99 12.56
CA VAL A 226 -4.51 -13.01 12.97
C VAL A 226 -3.43 -12.78 11.92
N PHE A 227 -3.30 -13.69 10.95
CA PHE A 227 -2.15 -13.68 10.06
C PHE A 227 -2.47 -14.31 8.70
N LEU A 228 -2.04 -13.65 7.62
CA LEU A 228 -2.18 -14.13 6.24
C LEU A 228 -0.87 -13.91 5.50
N TYR A 229 -0.48 -14.86 4.65
CA TYR A 229 0.62 -14.67 3.73
C TYR A 229 0.44 -15.51 2.47
N TYR A 230 1.15 -15.12 1.42
CA TYR A 230 1.31 -15.93 0.23
C TYR A 230 2.65 -15.62 -0.45
N PHE A 231 3.17 -16.63 -1.13
CA PHE A 231 4.31 -16.50 -2.04
C PHE A 231 3.90 -16.98 -3.43
N SER A 232 4.36 -16.27 -4.46
CA SER A 232 4.16 -16.63 -5.87
C SER A 232 5.07 -17.77 -6.35
N ILE A 233 6.08 -18.11 -5.54
CA ILE A 233 7.03 -19.18 -5.79
C ILE A 233 6.92 -20.25 -4.71
N ALA A 234 7.14 -21.51 -5.08
CA ALA A 234 7.18 -22.62 -4.16
C ALA A 234 8.56 -23.28 -4.20
N ALA A 235 9.35 -23.09 -3.15
CA ALA A 235 10.67 -23.70 -2.99
C ALA A 235 10.81 -24.26 -1.57
N ASP A 236 11.06 -25.56 -1.43
CA ASP A 236 10.98 -26.31 -0.16
C ASP A 236 12.31 -27.01 0.22
N GLY A 237 13.40 -26.68 -0.48
CA GLY A 237 14.71 -27.33 -0.35
C GLY A 237 14.87 -28.61 -1.18
N LYS A 238 13.78 -29.24 -1.63
CA LYS A 238 13.79 -30.37 -2.57
C LYS A 238 13.46 -29.92 -3.98
N ASN A 239 12.48 -29.04 -4.09
CA ASN A 239 12.05 -28.36 -5.30
C ASN A 239 12.56 -26.93 -5.24
N LYS A 240 13.29 -26.52 -6.27
CA LYS A 240 13.79 -25.15 -6.42
C LYS A 240 12.82 -24.35 -7.29
N ALA A 241 12.73 -23.06 -7.04
CA ALA A 241 12.02 -22.11 -7.89
C ALA A 241 13.00 -21.10 -8.50
N ALA A 242 12.55 -20.28 -9.44
CA ALA A 242 13.36 -19.23 -10.03
C ALA A 242 12.61 -17.90 -10.02
N ILE A 243 13.28 -16.83 -9.59
CA ILE A 243 12.87 -15.47 -9.87
C ILE A 243 13.69 -14.99 -11.06
N THR A 244 13.01 -14.64 -12.15
CA THR A 244 13.67 -14.22 -13.40
C THR A 244 13.68 -12.70 -13.52
N GLN A 245 14.54 -12.18 -14.39
CA GLN A 245 14.56 -10.74 -14.72
C GLN A 245 13.27 -10.24 -15.40
N TYR A 246 12.36 -11.14 -15.79
CA TYR A 246 11.07 -10.82 -16.39
C TYR A 246 9.91 -10.94 -15.40
N SER A 247 10.18 -11.39 -14.16
CA SER A 247 9.23 -11.48 -13.07
C SER A 247 9.25 -10.19 -12.25
N ASP A 248 8.17 -9.89 -11.53
CA ASP A 248 8.20 -8.85 -10.51
C ASP A 248 9.22 -9.23 -9.41
N SER A 249 9.90 -8.25 -8.82
CA SER A 249 10.78 -8.49 -7.68
C SER A 249 9.96 -8.90 -6.46
N GLN A 250 8.71 -8.44 -6.32
CA GLN A 250 7.80 -8.89 -5.28
C GLN A 250 7.37 -10.34 -5.53
N PHE A 251 7.82 -11.25 -4.68
CA PHE A 251 7.44 -12.66 -4.76
C PHE A 251 6.58 -13.12 -3.58
N GLY A 252 6.37 -12.28 -2.57
CA GLY A 252 5.48 -12.58 -1.45
C GLY A 252 4.84 -11.35 -0.82
N HIS A 253 3.83 -11.61 0.00
CA HIS A 253 3.13 -10.61 0.77
C HIS A 253 2.71 -11.22 2.11
N ILE A 254 2.97 -10.49 3.20
CA ILE A 254 2.74 -10.94 4.57
C ILE A 254 1.86 -9.90 5.26
N PHE A 255 0.81 -10.34 5.95
CA PHE A 255 -0.18 -9.49 6.63
C PHE A 255 -0.37 -9.94 8.06
N VAL A 256 -0.34 -9.01 9.02
CA VAL A 256 -0.67 -9.28 10.43
C VAL A 256 -1.84 -8.43 10.86
N VAL A 257 -2.63 -8.97 11.78
CA VAL A 257 -3.70 -8.26 12.49
C VAL A 257 -3.26 -8.05 13.94
N GLY A 258 -3.27 -6.81 14.40
CA GLY A 258 -3.07 -6.43 15.81
C GLY A 258 -4.31 -5.73 16.37
N SER A 259 -4.40 -5.62 17.69
CA SER A 259 -5.46 -4.85 18.36
C SER A 259 -5.31 -3.33 18.15
N ASP A 260 -4.09 -2.87 17.94
CA ASP A 260 -3.73 -1.51 17.55
C ASP A 260 -2.48 -1.53 16.65
N ARG A 261 -2.09 -0.35 16.16
CA ARG A 261 -0.90 -0.22 15.30
C ARG A 261 0.36 -0.76 15.96
N ARG A 262 0.57 -0.49 17.25
CA ARG A 262 1.79 -0.92 17.98
C ARG A 262 1.84 -2.44 18.10
N ASP A 263 0.70 -3.08 18.33
CA ASP A 263 0.55 -4.53 18.32
C ASP A 263 0.84 -5.11 16.94
N ALA A 264 0.28 -4.51 15.87
CA ALA A 264 0.55 -4.92 14.49
C ALA A 264 2.05 -4.81 14.13
N VAL A 265 2.73 -3.71 14.50
CA VAL A 265 4.18 -3.55 14.29
C VAL A 265 4.95 -4.67 14.98
N ARG A 266 4.67 -4.92 16.27
CA ARG A 266 5.35 -5.96 17.05
C ARG A 266 5.17 -7.35 16.45
N ARG A 267 3.93 -7.68 16.06
CA ARG A 267 3.59 -8.96 15.41
C ARG A 267 4.31 -9.09 14.07
N MET A 268 4.34 -8.05 13.24
CA MET A 268 5.03 -8.08 11.95
C MET A 268 6.53 -8.29 12.10
N VAL A 269 7.18 -7.60 13.05
CA VAL A 269 8.62 -7.78 13.33
C VAL A 269 8.93 -9.22 13.75
N GLU A 270 8.03 -9.87 14.49
CA GLU A 270 8.18 -11.27 14.90
C GLU A 270 7.94 -12.25 13.75
N VAL A 271 6.91 -12.04 12.94
CA VAL A 271 6.67 -12.84 11.73
C VAL A 271 7.86 -12.76 10.79
N LEU A 272 8.32 -11.56 10.47
CA LEU A 272 9.43 -11.36 9.54
C LEU A 272 10.74 -11.99 10.03
N ARG A 273 10.94 -12.13 11.35
CA ARG A 273 12.10 -12.86 11.93
C ARG A 273 12.11 -14.33 11.55
N ASN A 274 10.92 -14.91 11.35
CA ASN A 274 10.73 -16.32 11.06
C ASN A 274 10.55 -16.60 9.56
N VAL A 275 10.75 -15.58 8.71
CA VAL A 275 10.82 -15.74 7.24
C VAL A 275 12.23 -16.13 6.87
N GLU A 276 12.36 -17.28 6.21
CA GLU A 276 13.61 -17.75 5.65
C GLU A 276 13.54 -17.77 4.13
N VAL A 277 14.57 -17.16 3.51
CA VAL A 277 14.76 -17.14 2.06
C VAL A 277 16.19 -17.59 1.78
N VAL A 278 16.34 -18.76 1.17
CA VAL A 278 17.64 -19.35 0.80
C VAL A 278 17.71 -19.48 -0.71
N GLY A 279 18.80 -18.97 -1.30
CA GLY A 279 19.05 -19.06 -2.72
C GLY A 279 20.03 -17.99 -3.20
N GLU A 280 20.01 -17.73 -4.50
CA GLU A 280 20.87 -16.76 -5.18
C GLU A 280 20.35 -15.31 -5.08
N ILE A 281 19.10 -15.14 -4.67
CA ILE A 281 18.46 -13.83 -4.52
C ILE A 281 18.83 -13.15 -3.20
N LYS A 282 18.77 -11.82 -3.21
CA LYS A 282 18.72 -11.01 -1.98
C LYS A 282 17.27 -10.71 -1.63
N CYS A 283 16.98 -10.46 -0.35
CA CYS A 283 15.63 -10.29 0.14
C CYS A 283 15.51 -9.02 1.00
N SER A 284 14.41 -8.28 0.84
CA SER A 284 14.14 -7.04 1.58
C SER A 284 13.73 -7.25 3.05
N VAL A 285 13.51 -8.48 3.49
CA VAL A 285 12.95 -8.81 4.82
C VAL A 285 13.74 -8.19 5.97
N ASP A 286 15.07 -8.38 5.99
CA ASP A 286 15.89 -7.89 7.10
C ASP A 286 15.90 -6.36 7.17
N TYR A 287 15.96 -5.70 6.02
CA TYR A 287 15.85 -4.24 5.96
C TYR A 287 14.51 -3.74 6.50
N ILE A 288 13.39 -4.36 6.08
CA ILE A 288 12.05 -3.97 6.57
C ILE A 288 11.98 -4.14 8.10
N ARG A 289 12.53 -5.24 8.63
CA ARG A 289 12.59 -5.47 10.08
C ARG A 289 13.39 -4.42 10.83
N GLU A 290 14.50 -3.97 10.28
CA GLU A 290 15.32 -2.90 10.86
C GLU A 290 14.57 -1.57 10.84
N VAL A 291 13.96 -1.21 9.71
CA VAL A 291 13.13 -0.01 9.56
C VAL A 291 11.99 0.01 10.58
N MET A 292 11.32 -1.12 10.78
CA MET A 292 10.20 -1.24 11.73
C MET A 292 10.60 -1.04 13.20
N ARG A 293 11.88 -1.19 13.53
CA ARG A 293 12.43 -0.99 14.89
C ARG A 293 12.95 0.42 15.13
N THR A 294 12.90 1.29 14.13
CA THR A 294 13.27 2.70 14.29
C THR A 294 12.22 3.45 15.11
N SER A 295 12.66 4.49 15.81
CA SER A 295 11.75 5.33 16.59
C SER A 295 10.77 6.08 15.69
N GLU A 296 11.17 6.45 14.47
CA GLU A 296 10.31 7.14 13.52
C GLU A 296 9.13 6.27 13.08
N PHE A 297 9.37 4.99 12.79
CA PHE A 297 8.33 4.06 12.40
C PHE A 297 7.45 3.65 13.58
N GLU A 298 8.03 3.35 14.74
CA GLU A 298 7.27 2.97 15.95
C GLU A 298 6.35 4.10 16.42
N ASN A 299 6.83 5.35 16.40
CA ASN A 299 6.06 6.52 16.83
C ASN A 299 5.19 7.14 15.72
N ASP A 300 5.15 6.53 14.53
CA ASP A 300 4.38 7.02 13.39
C ASP A 300 4.70 8.48 12.99
N THR A 301 5.99 8.80 12.88
CA THR A 301 6.47 10.17 12.54
C THR A 301 7.18 10.26 11.18
N TYR A 302 7.09 9.21 10.37
CA TYR A 302 7.69 9.13 9.04
C TYR A 302 6.81 9.79 7.96
N HIS A 303 7.34 9.91 6.75
CA HIS A 303 6.64 10.43 5.57
C HIS A 303 7.17 9.76 4.30
N THR A 304 6.51 10.00 3.17
CA THR A 304 6.81 9.39 1.85
C THR A 304 8.25 9.52 1.34
N ASN A 305 9.02 10.48 1.87
CA ASN A 305 10.42 10.71 1.49
C ASN A 305 11.42 10.27 2.57
N TRP A 306 10.97 9.64 3.66
CA TRP A 306 11.82 9.31 4.80
C TRP A 306 12.99 8.38 4.42
N LEU A 307 12.72 7.31 3.67
CA LEU A 307 13.75 6.35 3.22
C LEU A 307 14.62 6.85 2.04
N LEU A 308 14.38 8.07 1.54
CA LEU A 308 15.22 8.71 0.53
C LEU A 308 16.32 9.58 1.13
N SER A 309 16.18 9.96 2.39
CA SER A 309 17.21 10.70 3.13
C SER A 309 18.41 9.79 3.34
N PRO A 310 19.66 10.26 3.11
CA PRO A 310 20.83 9.51 3.51
C PRO A 310 20.69 9.20 5.01
N THR A 311 20.77 7.94 5.40
CA THR A 311 20.99 7.60 6.81
C THR A 311 22.28 8.29 7.22
N GLU A 312 22.20 9.24 8.15
CA GLU A 312 23.40 9.77 8.80
C GLU A 312 24.13 8.56 9.41
N GLY A 313 25.26 8.21 8.80
CA GLY A 313 26.16 7.16 9.27
C GLY A 313 27.02 7.63 10.42
#